data_AF-A0A976Q9X8-F1
#
_entry.id   AF-A0A976Q9X8-F1
#
_cell.length_a   1.000
_cell.length_b   1.000
_cell.length_c   1.000
_cell.angle_alpha   90.00
_cell.angle_beta   90.00
_cell.angle_gamma   90.00
#
_symmetry.space_group_name_H-M   'P 1'
#
loop_
_entity.id
_entity.type
_entity.pdbx_description
1 polymer ?
#
loop_
_entity_poly.entity_id
_entity_poly.type
_entity_poly.pdbx_seq_one_letter_code
_entity_poly.pdbx_strand_id
1 'polypeptide(L)'
;MPISAPMPSDQMMTGLKDLGNALRLKRKALKISATAVAEASGISRVTLHRIEKGEPSVTMGSWFSVMGSLGLCLQVSCDGDISRSQHPPVGWIPVQIDLADYPQLRSLCWHISGLDTLSPIEALEIYERNARHLDLDEMSEQERALWEGLKQVFLRSAQDV
;
A
#
# COMPACT_ATOMS: atom_id res chain seq x y z
N MET A 1 -40.49 -1.78 3.22
CA MET A 1 -39.82 -2.16 1.96
C MET A 1 -38.54 -1.35 1.89
N PRO A 2 -37.37 -1.95 1.55
CA PRO A 2 -36.19 -1.13 1.31
C PRO A 2 -36.47 -0.21 0.11
N ILE A 3 -35.94 1.01 0.19
CA ILE A 3 -35.96 2.00 -0.89
C ILE A 3 -35.25 1.37 -2.10
N SER A 4 -35.85 1.48 -3.29
CA SER A 4 -35.23 1.00 -4.53
C SER A 4 -33.78 1.46 -4.60
N ALA A 5 -32.89 0.54 -4.99
CA ALA A 5 -31.47 0.83 -5.11
C ALA A 5 -31.26 2.08 -5.97
N PRO A 6 -30.29 2.94 -5.63
CA PRO A 6 -29.97 4.12 -6.43
C PRO A 6 -29.73 3.72 -7.89
N MET A 7 -30.14 4.59 -8.82
CA MET A 7 -29.92 4.33 -10.25
C MET A 7 -28.43 4.06 -10.49
N PRO A 8 -28.08 2.92 -11.11
CA PRO A 8 -26.69 2.55 -11.25
C PRO A 8 -25.98 3.53 -12.20
N SER A 9 -24.95 4.20 -11.70
CA SER A 9 -24.02 4.94 -12.56
C SER A 9 -23.06 3.96 -13.26
N ASP A 10 -22.57 4.32 -14.44
CA ASP A 10 -21.61 3.49 -15.18
C ASP A 10 -20.33 3.25 -14.39
N GLN A 11 -19.87 4.24 -13.62
CA GLN A 11 -18.73 4.13 -12.73
C GLN A 11 -18.98 3.09 -11.62
N MET A 12 -20.15 3.14 -10.98
CA MET A 12 -20.52 2.17 -9.94
C MET A 12 -20.57 0.74 -10.52
N MET A 13 -21.18 0.57 -11.69
CA MET A 13 -21.25 -0.74 -12.35
C MET A 13 -19.88 -1.28 -12.73
N THR A 14 -18.99 -0.42 -13.21
CA THR A 14 -17.62 -0.80 -13.57
C THR A 14 -16.85 -1.24 -12.33
N GLY A 15 -16.87 -0.44 -11.26
CA GLY A 15 -16.21 -0.79 -9.99
C GLY A 15 -16.73 -2.09 -9.37
N LEU A 16 -18.04 -2.33 -9.42
CA LEU A 16 -18.63 -3.59 -8.94
C LEU A 16 -18.21 -4.80 -9.78
N LYS A 17 -18.14 -4.65 -11.12
CA LYS A 17 -17.64 -5.71 -12.01
C LYS A 17 -16.18 -6.03 -11.74
N ASP A 18 -15.35 -5.01 -11.54
CA ASP A 18 -13.93 -5.17 -11.24
C ASP A 18 -13.72 -5.88 -9.90
N LEU A 19 -14.47 -5.48 -8.86
CA LEU A 19 -14.47 -6.16 -7.57
C LEU A 19 -14.90 -7.62 -7.70
N GLY A 20 -16.01 -7.90 -8.40
CA GLY A 20 -16.48 -9.26 -8.64
C GLY A 20 -15.47 -10.14 -9.38
N ASN A 21 -14.82 -9.57 -10.40
CA ASN A 21 -13.76 -10.24 -11.15
C ASN A 21 -12.53 -10.53 -10.26
N ALA A 22 -12.12 -9.59 -9.41
CA ALA A 22 -11.01 -9.79 -8.47
C ALA A 22 -11.27 -10.97 -7.52
N LEU A 23 -12.49 -11.05 -6.94
CA LEU A 23 -12.89 -12.19 -6.11
C LEU A 23 -12.83 -13.52 -6.88
N ARG A 24 -13.34 -13.52 -8.12
CA ARG A 24 -13.31 -14.70 -8.98
C ARG A 24 -11.88 -15.15 -9.29
N LEU A 25 -10.98 -14.22 -9.58
CA LEU A 25 -9.57 -14.49 -9.85
C LEU A 25 -8.88 -15.06 -8.61
N LYS A 26 -9.09 -14.47 -7.43
CA LYS A 26 -8.55 -14.99 -6.17
C LYS A 26 -9.03 -16.41 -5.89
N ARG A 27 -10.32 -16.68 -6.04
CA ARG A 27 -10.89 -18.03 -5.86
C ARG A 27 -10.24 -19.04 -6.81
N LYS A 28 -10.09 -18.69 -8.10
CA LYS A 28 -9.44 -19.54 -9.09
C LYS A 28 -7.97 -19.78 -8.77
N ALA A 29 -7.24 -18.77 -8.29
CA ALA A 29 -5.85 -18.90 -7.88
C ALA A 29 -5.68 -19.87 -6.70
N LEU A 30 -6.63 -19.85 -5.75
CA LEU A 30 -6.70 -20.80 -4.64
C LEU A 30 -7.25 -22.18 -5.06
N LYS A 31 -7.65 -22.37 -6.33
CA LYS A 31 -8.26 -23.59 -6.87
C LYS A 31 -9.51 -24.05 -6.11
N ILE A 32 -10.25 -23.12 -5.51
CA ILE A 32 -11.47 -23.44 -4.76
C ILE A 32 -12.68 -23.40 -5.70
N SER A 33 -13.56 -24.40 -5.57
CA SER A 33 -14.80 -24.44 -6.34
C SER A 33 -15.78 -23.34 -5.89
N ALA A 34 -16.65 -22.92 -6.81
CA ALA A 34 -17.69 -21.94 -6.49
C ALA A 34 -18.67 -22.46 -5.42
N THR A 35 -18.90 -23.78 -5.37
CA THR A 35 -19.77 -24.40 -4.36
C THR A 35 -19.14 -24.32 -2.98
N ALA A 36 -17.86 -24.67 -2.84
CA ALA A 36 -17.17 -24.65 -1.56
C ALA A 36 -17.08 -23.23 -0.97
N VAL A 37 -16.79 -22.20 -1.80
CA VAL A 37 -16.78 -20.80 -1.33
C VAL A 37 -18.18 -20.35 -0.90
N ALA A 38 -19.21 -20.69 -1.67
CA ALA A 38 -20.59 -20.32 -1.35
C ALA A 38 -21.03 -20.93 0.01
N GLU A 39 -20.74 -22.22 0.23
CA GLU A 39 -20.99 -22.91 1.50
C GLU A 39 -20.23 -22.28 2.66
N ALA A 40 -18.91 -22.05 2.50
CA ALA A 40 -18.08 -21.41 3.52
C ALA A 40 -18.52 -19.98 3.84
N SER A 41 -19.14 -19.29 2.88
CA SER A 41 -19.66 -17.93 3.04
C SER A 41 -21.11 -17.88 3.56
N GLY A 42 -21.76 -19.04 3.72
CA GLY A 42 -23.17 -19.11 4.12
C GLY A 42 -24.16 -18.55 3.09
N ILE A 43 -23.82 -18.58 1.80
CA ILE A 43 -24.66 -18.06 0.71
C ILE A 43 -24.95 -19.13 -0.35
N SER A 44 -25.95 -18.87 -1.21
CA SER A 44 -26.20 -19.74 -2.35
C SER A 44 -25.13 -19.60 -3.43
N ARG A 45 -24.88 -20.68 -4.20
CA ARG A 45 -24.02 -20.63 -5.39
C ARG A 45 -24.47 -19.56 -6.40
N VAL A 46 -25.79 -19.34 -6.51
CA VAL A 46 -26.36 -18.30 -7.38
C VAL A 46 -25.96 -16.91 -6.89
N THR A 47 -26.00 -16.66 -5.58
CA THR A 47 -25.55 -15.40 -4.98
C THR A 47 -24.06 -15.17 -5.25
N LEU A 48 -23.22 -16.19 -5.08
CA LEU A 48 -21.79 -16.08 -5.43
C LEU A 48 -21.58 -15.72 -6.91
N HIS A 49 -22.35 -16.33 -7.82
CA HIS A 49 -22.27 -16.00 -9.24
C HIS A 49 -22.68 -14.56 -9.56
N ARG A 50 -23.68 -14.02 -8.86
CA ARG A 50 -24.09 -12.60 -8.97
C ARG A 50 -23.02 -11.65 -8.44
N ILE A 51 -22.38 -12.02 -7.33
CA ILE A 51 -21.21 -11.33 -6.76
C ILE A 51 -20.07 -11.30 -7.78
N GLU A 52 -19.67 -12.45 -8.33
CA GLU A 52 -18.60 -12.52 -9.33
C GLU A 52 -18.90 -11.74 -10.63
N LYS A 53 -20.18 -11.40 -10.88
CA LYS A 53 -20.61 -10.56 -12.01
C LYS A 53 -20.72 -9.06 -11.69
N GLY A 54 -20.55 -8.65 -10.43
CA GLY A 54 -20.72 -7.25 -10.04
C GLY A 54 -22.17 -6.81 -9.91
N GLU A 55 -23.09 -7.70 -9.53
CA GLU A 55 -24.51 -7.33 -9.43
C GLU A 55 -24.78 -6.42 -8.20
N PRO A 56 -25.33 -5.20 -8.39
CA PRO A 56 -25.52 -4.22 -7.31
C PRO A 56 -26.65 -4.60 -6.34
N SER A 57 -27.52 -5.53 -6.71
CA SER A 57 -28.64 -6.00 -5.87
C SER A 57 -28.19 -6.84 -4.67
N VAL A 58 -26.96 -7.35 -4.70
CA VAL A 58 -26.44 -8.22 -3.65
C VAL A 58 -26.02 -7.41 -2.44
N THR A 59 -26.43 -7.86 -1.25
CA THR A 59 -26.14 -7.18 0.01
C THR A 59 -24.65 -7.10 0.28
N MET A 60 -24.19 -5.95 0.79
CA MET A 60 -22.78 -5.74 1.18
C MET A 60 -22.28 -6.84 2.13
N GLY A 61 -23.13 -7.30 3.06
CA GLY A 61 -22.79 -8.42 3.96
C GLY A 61 -22.42 -9.70 3.20
N SER A 62 -23.10 -10.03 2.09
CA SER A 62 -22.75 -11.21 1.28
C SER A 62 -21.39 -11.05 0.60
N TRP A 63 -21.05 -9.84 0.15
CA TRP A 63 -19.73 -9.53 -0.39
C TRP A 63 -18.63 -9.75 0.66
N PHE A 64 -18.84 -9.26 1.88
CA PHE A 64 -17.90 -9.43 2.99
C PHE A 64 -17.75 -10.90 3.41
N SER A 65 -18.82 -11.68 3.46
CA SER A 65 -18.72 -13.12 3.77
C SER A 65 -17.85 -13.86 2.75
N VAL A 66 -18.01 -13.55 1.45
CA VAL A 66 -17.16 -14.12 0.39
C VAL A 66 -15.72 -13.68 0.53
N MET A 67 -15.46 -12.40 0.77
CA MET A 67 -14.11 -11.89 1.03
C MET A 67 -13.45 -12.62 2.21
N GLY A 68 -14.16 -12.75 3.34
CA GLY A 68 -13.66 -13.47 4.52
C GLY A 68 -13.33 -14.94 4.22
N SER A 69 -14.19 -15.65 3.51
CA SER A 69 -13.94 -17.05 3.12
C SER A 69 -12.73 -17.23 2.19
N LEU A 70 -12.37 -16.19 1.43
CA LEU A 70 -11.20 -16.17 0.54
C LEU A 70 -9.95 -15.58 1.20
N GLY A 71 -10.03 -15.18 2.47
CA GLY A 71 -8.94 -14.52 3.20
C GLY A 71 -8.61 -13.13 2.66
N LEU A 72 -9.61 -12.40 2.19
CA LEU A 72 -9.48 -11.02 1.69
C LEU A 72 -10.08 -10.02 2.69
N CYS A 73 -9.49 -8.82 2.76
CA CYS A 73 -10.02 -7.68 3.49
C CYS A 73 -10.33 -6.53 2.54
N LEU A 74 -11.37 -5.74 2.85
CA LEU A 74 -11.68 -4.50 2.15
C LEU A 74 -10.95 -3.35 2.84
N GLN A 75 -10.19 -2.58 2.07
CA GLN A 75 -9.60 -1.32 2.51
C GLN A 75 -10.27 -0.18 1.76
N VAL A 76 -10.72 0.84 2.50
CA VAL A 76 -11.25 2.08 1.94
C VAL A 76 -10.21 3.16 2.23
N SER A 77 -9.68 3.76 1.18
CA SER A 77 -8.80 4.93 1.29
C SER A 77 -9.54 6.15 0.75
N CYS A 78 -9.43 7.28 1.44
CA CYS A 78 -9.82 8.56 0.90
C CYS A 78 -8.89 8.90 -0.28
N ASP A 79 -9.37 9.55 -1.32
CA ASP A 79 -8.48 10.11 -2.35
C ASP A 79 -7.60 11.18 -1.66
N GLY A 80 -6.35 10.80 -1.37
CA GLY A 80 -5.47 11.39 -0.36
C GLY A 80 -4.59 10.35 0.35
N ASP A 81 -5.09 9.11 0.49
CA ASP A 81 -4.43 7.93 1.07
C ASP A 81 -4.19 6.82 0.04
N ILE A 82 -4.30 7.13 -1.27
CA ILE A 82 -3.90 6.21 -2.36
C ILE A 82 -2.37 6.13 -2.51
N SER A 83 -1.67 6.88 -1.66
CA SER A 83 -0.34 6.58 -1.26
C SER A 83 -0.29 5.23 -0.52
N ARG A 84 -0.19 4.14 -1.31
CA ARG A 84 0.91 3.19 -1.09
C ARG A 84 2.21 3.95 -1.37
N SER A 85 2.44 5.00 -0.59
CA SER A 85 3.64 5.78 -0.66
C SER A 85 4.68 4.97 0.09
N GLN A 86 5.59 4.44 -0.71
CA GLN A 86 6.99 4.36 -0.30
C GLN A 86 7.53 5.75 0.10
N HIS A 87 6.77 6.85 -0.05
CA HIS A 87 7.06 8.13 0.56
C HIS A 87 6.56 8.22 2.01
N PRO A 88 7.49 8.40 2.96
CA PRO A 88 7.21 9.04 4.24
C PRO A 88 6.31 10.26 4.10
N PRO A 89 5.31 10.47 4.97
CA PRO A 89 4.81 11.83 5.18
C PRO A 89 5.98 12.73 5.59
N VAL A 90 5.97 14.00 5.17
CA VAL A 90 7.04 14.97 5.49
C VAL A 90 7.26 15.00 7.01
N GLY A 91 8.44 14.58 7.46
CA GLY A 91 8.78 14.43 8.88
C GLY A 91 8.72 13.01 9.44
N TRP A 92 8.40 11.98 8.66
CA TRP A 92 8.55 10.57 9.07
C TRP A 92 9.95 10.06 8.73
N ILE A 93 10.63 9.55 9.76
CA ILE A 93 11.94 8.94 9.65
C ILE A 93 11.80 7.49 10.14
N PRO A 94 12.13 6.49 9.31
CA PRO A 94 12.10 5.10 9.74
C PRO A 94 13.21 4.84 10.77
N VAL A 95 12.94 4.03 11.79
CA VAL A 95 13.91 3.69 12.85
C VAL A 95 15.12 2.94 12.29
N GLN A 96 14.94 2.23 11.17
CA GLN A 96 16.01 1.59 10.40
C GLN A 96 15.77 1.85 8.90
N ILE A 97 16.80 2.31 8.21
CA ILE A 97 16.80 2.63 6.78
C ILE A 97 17.44 1.44 6.06
N ASP A 98 16.69 0.74 5.21
CA ASP A 98 17.24 -0.34 4.37
C ASP A 98 17.98 0.25 3.16
N LEU A 99 19.27 -0.05 3.02
CA LEU A 99 20.11 0.48 1.95
C LEU A 99 19.68 0.00 0.55
N ALA A 100 18.87 -1.06 0.45
CA ALA A 100 18.32 -1.52 -0.82
C ALA A 100 17.35 -0.52 -1.45
N ASP A 101 16.63 0.25 -0.63
CA ASP A 101 15.61 1.20 -1.07
C ASP A 101 16.19 2.58 -1.44
N TYR A 102 17.47 2.83 -1.14
CA TYR A 102 18.14 4.13 -1.29
C TYR A 102 19.48 3.97 -2.03
N PRO A 103 19.49 3.85 -3.37
CA PRO A 103 20.70 3.60 -4.17
C PRO A 103 21.80 4.65 -4.01
N GLN A 104 21.46 5.93 -3.82
CA GLN A 104 22.43 6.99 -3.59
C GLN A 104 23.04 6.92 -2.18
N LEU A 105 22.23 6.61 -1.16
CA LEU A 105 22.78 6.39 0.18
C LEU A 105 23.74 5.20 0.19
N ARG A 106 23.39 4.14 -0.55
CA ARG A 106 24.21 2.94 -0.71
C ARG A 106 25.54 3.22 -1.44
N SER A 107 25.54 4.07 -2.47
CA SER A 107 26.78 4.42 -3.19
C SER A 107 27.78 5.17 -2.30
N LEU A 108 27.28 5.95 -1.34
CA LEU A 108 28.08 6.71 -0.38
C LEU A 108 28.60 5.86 0.80
N CYS A 109 28.11 4.63 0.96
CA CYS A 109 28.52 3.69 2.03
C CYS A 109 29.83 2.93 1.74
N TRP A 110 30.67 3.39 0.80
CA TRP A 110 31.92 2.72 0.43
C TRP A 110 32.91 2.50 1.60
N HIS A 111 32.78 3.25 2.70
CA HIS A 111 33.57 3.06 3.92
C HIS A 111 33.01 2.01 4.89
N ILE A 112 31.74 1.64 4.75
CA ILE A 112 31.04 0.76 5.68
C ILE A 112 30.64 -0.50 4.91
N SER A 113 31.53 -1.48 4.89
CA SER A 113 31.28 -2.76 4.21
C SER A 113 30.51 -3.69 5.16
N GLY A 114 29.29 -4.08 4.77
CA GLY A 114 28.54 -5.17 5.42
C GLY A 114 27.35 -4.78 6.30
N LEU A 115 26.89 -3.52 6.26
CA LEU A 115 25.59 -3.14 6.82
C LEU A 115 24.55 -3.13 5.70
N ASP A 116 23.43 -3.80 5.93
CA ASP A 116 22.26 -3.76 5.05
C ASP A 116 21.25 -2.69 5.52
N THR A 117 21.35 -2.25 6.78
CA THR A 117 20.48 -1.25 7.39
C THR A 117 21.28 -0.18 8.15
N LEU A 118 20.76 1.05 8.17
CA LEU A 118 21.35 2.20 8.86
C LEU A 118 20.36 2.86 9.83
N SER A 119 20.88 3.39 10.92
CA SER A 119 20.15 4.33 11.77
C SER A 119 19.98 5.68 11.06
N PRO A 120 18.90 6.43 11.35
CA PRO A 120 18.72 7.79 10.85
C PRO A 120 19.90 8.73 11.06
N ILE A 121 20.57 8.65 12.21
CA ILE A 121 21.73 9.49 12.54
C ILE A 121 22.92 9.12 11.64
N GLU A 122 23.18 7.82 11.48
CA GLU A 122 24.25 7.31 10.62
C GLU A 122 24.01 7.69 9.16
N ALA A 123 22.77 7.60 8.69
CA ALA A 123 22.41 8.01 7.34
C ALA A 123 22.67 9.51 7.12
N LEU A 124 22.31 10.37 8.08
CA LEU A 124 22.59 11.81 8.00
C LEU A 124 24.10 12.09 7.97
N GLU A 125 24.88 11.46 8.86
CA GLU A 125 26.34 11.61 8.90
C GLU A 125 27.00 11.19 7.56
N ILE A 126 26.51 10.12 6.94
CA ILE A 126 27.00 9.65 5.64
C ILE A 126 26.68 10.67 4.54
N TYR A 127 25.46 11.23 4.54
CA TYR A 127 25.08 12.28 3.60
C TYR A 127 25.92 13.55 3.77
N GLU A 128 26.15 14.00 5.01
CA GLU A 128 26.93 15.21 5.27
C GLU A 128 28.42 15.03 4.93
N ARG A 129 29.00 13.90 5.33
CA ARG A 129 30.42 13.61 5.10
C ARG A 129 30.74 13.42 3.62
N ASN A 130 29.80 12.88 2.85
CA ASN A 130 29.96 12.65 1.41
C ASN A 130 29.18 13.66 0.55
N ALA A 131 28.83 14.83 1.08
CA ALA A 131 28.05 15.86 0.36
C ALA A 131 28.68 16.30 -0.98
N ARG A 132 30.00 16.13 -1.16
CA ARG A 132 30.71 16.43 -2.42
C ARG A 132 30.49 15.39 -3.53
N HIS A 133 29.94 14.24 -3.17
CA HIS A 133 29.66 13.10 -4.06
C HIS A 133 28.15 12.83 -4.19
N LEU A 134 27.31 13.74 -3.68
CA LEU A 134 25.87 13.62 -3.75
C LEU A 134 25.34 14.23 -5.05
N ASP A 135 24.93 13.37 -5.99
CA ASP A 135 24.31 13.80 -7.23
C ASP A 135 22.79 14.00 -7.04
N LEU A 136 22.42 15.23 -6.67
CA LEU A 136 21.03 15.62 -6.39
C LEU A 136 20.07 15.33 -7.55
N ASP A 137 20.55 15.40 -8.79
CA ASP A 137 19.74 15.19 -10.00
C ASP A 137 19.37 13.72 -10.23
N GLU A 138 20.17 12.78 -9.73
CA GLU A 138 19.88 11.33 -9.80
C GLU A 138 19.14 10.81 -8.57
N MET A 139 18.93 11.64 -7.54
CA MET A 139 18.18 11.23 -6.35
C MET A 139 16.70 11.04 -6.67
N SER A 140 16.18 9.88 -6.28
CA SER A 140 14.75 9.62 -6.30
C SER A 140 13.99 10.59 -5.40
N GLU A 141 12.70 10.83 -5.68
CA GLU A 141 11.83 11.65 -4.82
C GLU A 141 11.75 11.09 -3.39
N GLN A 142 11.89 9.78 -3.21
CA GLN A 142 11.90 9.11 -1.92
C GLN A 142 13.18 9.39 -1.13
N GLU A 143 14.34 9.38 -1.78
CA GLU A 143 15.63 9.74 -1.16
C GLU A 143 15.67 11.20 -0.73
N ARG A 144 15.14 12.10 -1.58
CA ARG A 144 15.05 13.53 -1.26
C ARG A 144 14.17 13.76 -0.02
N ALA A 145 13.02 13.08 0.06
CA ALA A 145 12.14 13.15 1.21
C ALA A 145 12.79 12.63 2.49
N LEU A 146 13.55 11.52 2.42
CA LEU A 146 14.32 11.01 3.56
C LEU A 146 15.37 12.03 4.01
N TRP A 147 16.16 12.57 3.07
CA TRP A 147 17.21 13.53 3.38
C TRP A 147 16.68 14.82 3.99
N GLU A 148 15.59 15.37 3.45
CA GLU A 148 14.91 16.54 4.02
C GLU A 148 14.32 16.23 5.41
N GLY A 149 13.72 15.05 5.60
CA GLY A 149 13.22 14.61 6.90
C GLY A 149 14.32 14.52 7.95
N LEU A 150 15.45 13.87 7.62
CA LEU A 150 16.62 13.77 8.47
C LEU A 150 17.15 15.16 8.86
N LYS A 151 17.30 16.07 7.90
CA LYS A 151 17.71 17.45 8.15
C LYS A 151 16.72 18.16 9.08
N GLN A 152 15.42 18.06 8.84
CA GLN A 152 14.42 18.76 9.65
C GLN A 152 14.38 18.28 11.10
N VAL A 153 14.58 17.00 11.37
CA VAL A 153 14.54 16.46 12.73
C VAL A 153 15.85 16.75 13.46
N PHE A 154 16.99 16.43 12.85
CA PHE A 154 18.29 16.50 13.53
C PHE A 154 18.95 17.89 13.52
N LEU A 155 18.74 18.72 12.48
CA LEU A 155 19.25 20.11 12.51
C LEU A 155 18.42 21.02 13.43
N ARG A 156 17.12 20.72 13.60
CA ARG A 156 16.24 21.47 14.51
C ARG A 156 16.56 21.17 15.98
N SER A 157 16.98 19.94 16.30
CA SER A 157 17.51 19.60 17.62
C SER A 157 18.84 20.31 17.96
N ALA A 158 19.59 20.79 16.97
CA ALA A 158 20.84 21.52 17.19
C ALA A 158 20.65 23.03 17.41
N GLN A 159 19.46 23.57 17.15
CA GLN A 159 19.15 24.99 17.32
C GLN A 159 18.45 25.33 18.65
N ASP A 160 18.00 24.32 19.41
CA ASP A 160 17.30 24.46 20.69
C ASP A 160 18.21 24.22 21.92
N VAL A 161 19.54 24.38 21.79
CA VAL A 161 20.53 24.25 22.89
C VAL A 161 21.32 25.54 23.09
#